data_AF-A0A232LPS6-F1
#
_entry.id   AF-A0A232LPS6-F1
#
_cell.length_a   1.000
_cell.length_b   1.000
_cell.length_c   1.000
_cell.angle_alpha   90.00
_cell.angle_beta   90.00
_cell.angle_gamma   90.00
#
_symmetry.space_group_name_H-M   'P 1'
#
loop_
_entity.id
_entity.type
_entity.pdbx_description
1 polymer ?
#
loop_
_entity_poly.entity_id
_entity_poly.type
_entity_poly.pdbx_seq_one_letter_code
_entity_poly.pdbx_strand_id
1 'polypeptide(L)'
;RSELKYYNPSILFIAPEALRRGSDTPETVRSLILQFERCIYPSAIIPIELKGRLEEELRKSNVVPSYAYDHDSKKSPADVERLWEEVKILFRQAARCRSPAAHEANIPTIQLTLSQYNLSHVIGIKTKRFCQISPQTLLPTNDAGIPVQVKKINYVLTLKSDDDRAESAFEKMENPAECSLNQTTDDFHRRSLIAVNIEVKREHGIDPLVQLGIWSAAGFKKRKLNGDDDEAFPMPGLTVVGHVWELYIAFMNEKEQVALLGPFHIGCTDTYFGIFQIIASLTALAEWVSKRLSGVGGTRYLAKT
;
A
#
# COMPACT_ATOMS: atom_id res chain seq x y z
N ARG A 1 1.34 0.86 -22.35
CA ARG A 1 2.53 0.67 -21.51
C ARG A 1 3.37 1.93 -21.67
N SER A 2 3.75 2.58 -20.57
CA SER A 2 4.81 3.61 -20.56
C SER A 2 6.02 3.02 -19.86
N GLU A 3 7.22 3.45 -20.23
CA GLU A 3 8.47 2.80 -19.81
C GLU A 3 9.49 3.85 -19.39
N LEU A 4 10.04 3.72 -18.19
CA LEU A 4 11.17 4.51 -17.73
C LEU A 4 12.45 3.86 -18.27
N LYS A 5 12.73 4.12 -19.56
CA LYS A 5 13.84 3.51 -20.30
C LYS A 5 15.23 3.87 -19.78
N TYR A 6 15.35 5.01 -19.10
CA TYR A 6 16.60 5.55 -18.55
C TYR A 6 17.10 4.83 -17.29
N TYR A 7 16.56 3.65 -16.97
CA TYR A 7 16.88 2.87 -15.77
C TYR A 7 17.18 1.42 -16.12
N ASN A 8 18.10 0.82 -15.38
CA ASN A 8 18.48 -0.59 -15.45
C ASN A 8 18.36 -1.26 -14.06
N PRO A 9 17.48 -2.26 -13.87
CA PRO A 9 16.46 -2.71 -14.81
C PRO A 9 15.39 -1.62 -15.06
N SER A 10 14.82 -1.60 -16.26
CA SER A 10 13.80 -0.60 -16.62
C SER A 10 12.47 -0.86 -15.93
N ILE A 11 11.79 0.21 -15.54
CA ILE A 11 10.49 0.15 -14.86
C ILE A 11 9.36 0.34 -15.88
N LEU A 12 8.41 -0.60 -15.88
CA LEU A 12 7.28 -0.65 -16.81
C LEU A 12 5.98 -0.23 -16.10
N PHE A 13 5.17 0.60 -16.74
CA PHE A 13 3.82 0.93 -16.27
C PHE A 13 2.75 0.26 -17.14
N ILE A 14 1.85 -0.47 -16.48
CA ILE A 14 0.80 -1.27 -17.10
C ILE A 14 -0.56 -0.78 -16.57
N ALA A 15 -1.35 -0.16 -17.43
CA ALA A 15 -2.71 0.25 -17.09
C ALA A 15 -3.66 -0.97 -16.99
N PRO A 16 -4.70 -0.95 -16.13
CA PRO A 16 -5.56 -2.13 -15.89
C PRO A 16 -6.25 -2.70 -17.14
N GLU A 17 -6.48 -1.90 -18.18
CA GLU A 17 -7.10 -2.33 -19.43
C GLU A 17 -6.24 -3.33 -20.21
N ALA A 18 -4.93 -3.35 -19.95
CA ALA A 18 -4.00 -4.30 -20.56
C ALA A 18 -4.23 -5.74 -20.08
N LEU A 19 -4.73 -5.94 -18.85
CA LEU A 19 -5.05 -7.27 -18.30
C LEU A 19 -6.05 -8.03 -19.18
N ARG A 20 -7.02 -7.30 -19.75
CA ARG A 20 -8.08 -7.86 -20.59
C ARG A 20 -7.59 -8.29 -21.98
N ARG A 21 -6.31 -8.04 -22.32
CA ARG A 21 -5.71 -8.31 -23.63
C ARG A 21 -4.63 -9.40 -23.59
N GLY A 22 -4.78 -10.37 -22.69
CA GLY A 22 -3.90 -11.54 -22.61
C GLY A 22 -2.47 -11.22 -22.18
N SER A 23 -2.30 -10.30 -21.22
CA SER A 23 -0.97 -9.87 -20.78
C SER A 23 -0.18 -10.95 -20.01
N ASP A 24 1.14 -10.86 -20.18
CA ASP A 24 2.29 -11.47 -19.48
C ASP A 24 2.31 -11.19 -17.95
N THR A 25 1.13 -11.19 -17.32
CA THR A 25 0.89 -10.94 -15.90
C THR A 25 0.89 -12.28 -15.15
N PRO A 26 1.82 -12.52 -14.21
CA PRO A 26 1.87 -13.79 -13.46
C PRO A 26 0.58 -14.09 -12.70
N GLU A 27 0.27 -15.38 -12.51
CA GLU A 27 -0.98 -15.80 -11.88
C GLU A 27 -1.08 -15.39 -10.41
N THR A 28 0.05 -15.24 -9.72
CA THR A 28 0.15 -14.61 -8.40
C THR A 28 -0.40 -13.18 -8.38
N VAL A 29 -0.15 -12.41 -9.44
CA VAL A 29 -0.63 -11.03 -9.61
C VAL A 29 -2.13 -11.04 -9.93
N ARG A 30 -2.60 -11.93 -10.80
CA ARG A 30 -4.04 -12.08 -11.09
C ARG A 30 -4.82 -12.48 -9.84
N SER A 31 -4.32 -13.45 -9.08
CA SER A 31 -4.88 -13.87 -7.79
C SER A 31 -4.88 -12.74 -6.75
N LEU A 32 -3.86 -11.89 -6.72
CA LEU A 32 -3.83 -10.72 -5.83
C LEU A 32 -4.90 -9.68 -6.22
N ILE A 33 -5.10 -9.40 -7.50
CA ILE A 33 -6.14 -8.47 -7.97
C ILE A 33 -7.53 -8.94 -7.51
N LEU A 34 -7.81 -10.24 -7.61
CA LEU A 34 -9.06 -10.83 -7.11
C LEU A 34 -9.18 -10.72 -5.58
N GLN A 35 -8.09 -10.94 -4.84
CA GLN A 35 -8.06 -10.71 -3.38
C GLN A 35 -8.27 -9.23 -3.01
N PHE A 36 -7.93 -8.30 -3.91
CA PHE A 36 -8.11 -6.85 -3.77
C PHE A 36 -9.36 -6.30 -4.46
N GLU A 37 -10.29 -7.14 -4.94
CA GLU A 37 -11.56 -6.67 -5.50
C GLU A 37 -12.34 -5.78 -4.51
N ARG A 38 -12.31 -6.11 -3.21
CA ARG A 38 -12.84 -5.29 -2.11
C ARG A 38 -12.17 -3.92 -1.94
N CYS A 39 -10.95 -3.74 -2.44
CA CYS A 39 -10.22 -2.46 -2.44
C CYS A 39 -10.52 -1.64 -3.71
N ILE A 40 -10.64 -2.31 -4.85
CA ILE A 40 -10.75 -1.69 -6.18
C ILE A 40 -12.21 -1.31 -6.48
N TYR A 41 -13.17 -2.13 -6.05
CA TYR A 41 -14.61 -1.96 -6.27
C TYR A 41 -15.40 -2.09 -4.95
N PRO A 42 -15.12 -1.25 -3.93
CA PRO A 42 -15.75 -1.36 -2.62
C PRO A 42 -17.26 -1.09 -2.66
N SER A 43 -18.05 -2.03 -2.12
CA SER A 43 -19.50 -1.96 -1.91
C SER A 43 -19.83 -2.37 -0.47
N ALA A 44 -21.01 -1.98 0.04
CA ALA A 44 -21.43 -2.18 1.43
C ALA A 44 -20.36 -1.74 2.46
N ILE A 45 -19.91 -0.48 2.35
CA ILE A 45 -18.82 0.08 3.18
C ILE A 45 -19.26 1.18 4.14
N ILE A 46 -20.48 1.71 3.96
CA ILE A 46 -21.08 2.75 4.79
C ILE A 46 -22.24 2.14 5.57
N PRO A 47 -22.19 2.04 6.91
CA PRO A 47 -23.33 1.59 7.71
C PRO A 47 -24.60 2.37 7.36
N ILE A 48 -25.71 1.67 7.07
CA ILE A 48 -26.98 2.28 6.63
C ILE A 48 -27.50 3.36 7.60
N GLU A 49 -27.15 3.25 8.88
CA GLU A 49 -27.43 4.20 9.96
C GLU A 49 -26.85 5.61 9.70
N LEU A 50 -25.78 5.72 8.90
CA LEU A 50 -25.18 7.00 8.52
C LEU A 50 -25.85 7.67 7.32
N LYS A 51 -26.78 6.99 6.62
CA LYS A 51 -27.39 7.49 5.38
C LYS A 51 -28.04 8.86 5.55
N GLY A 52 -28.90 9.04 6.55
CA GLY A 52 -29.56 10.32 6.79
C GLY A 52 -28.60 11.47 7.09
N ARG A 53 -27.51 11.19 7.82
CA ARG A 53 -26.45 12.16 8.16
C ARG A 53 -25.67 12.60 6.92
N LEU A 54 -25.38 11.66 6.02
CA LEU A 54 -24.73 11.91 4.74
C LEU A 54 -25.65 12.69 3.78
N GLU A 55 -26.93 12.34 3.70
CA GLU A 55 -27.92 13.06 2.89
C GLU A 55 -28.13 14.52 3.35
N GLU A 56 -28.06 14.78 4.66
CA GLU A 56 -28.10 16.11 5.27
C GLU A 56 -26.84 16.93 4.95
N GLU A 57 -25.64 16.42 5.26
CA GLU A 57 -24.37 17.11 5.02
C GLU A 57 -24.10 17.40 3.54
N LEU A 58 -24.39 16.43 2.65
CA LEU A 58 -24.07 16.53 1.21
C LEU A 58 -25.10 17.34 0.40
N ARG A 59 -26.17 17.82 1.04
CA ARG A 59 -27.17 18.76 0.47
C ARG A 59 -27.67 18.39 -0.93
N LYS A 60 -27.79 17.07 -1.20
CA LYS A 60 -28.25 16.46 -2.46
C LYS A 60 -27.37 16.67 -3.71
N SER A 61 -26.25 17.40 -3.65
CA SER A 61 -25.40 17.63 -4.83
C SER A 61 -24.37 16.54 -5.08
N ASN A 62 -23.81 15.95 -4.02
CA ASN A 62 -22.95 14.76 -4.08
C ASN A 62 -23.71 13.55 -3.54
N VAL A 63 -24.34 12.77 -4.42
CA VAL A 63 -25.12 11.59 -4.02
C VAL A 63 -24.20 10.39 -3.81
N VAL A 64 -24.20 9.84 -2.59
CA VAL A 64 -23.57 8.55 -2.27
C VAL A 64 -24.32 7.43 -3.02
N PRO A 65 -23.65 6.57 -3.82
CA PRO A 65 -24.31 5.49 -4.53
C PRO A 65 -25.02 4.50 -3.59
N SER A 66 -26.17 3.96 -3.99
CA SER A 66 -26.94 3.02 -3.16
C SER A 66 -26.15 1.78 -2.75
N TYR A 67 -25.31 1.24 -3.65
CA TYR A 67 -24.45 0.08 -3.39
C TYR A 67 -23.36 0.32 -2.34
N ALA A 68 -23.07 1.59 -1.98
CA ALA A 68 -22.08 1.90 -0.95
C ALA A 68 -22.60 1.62 0.46
N TYR A 69 -23.92 1.54 0.65
CA TYR A 69 -24.54 1.31 1.95
C TYR A 69 -24.57 -0.17 2.33
N ASP A 70 -24.04 -0.48 3.50
CA ASP A 70 -24.17 -1.76 4.18
C ASP A 70 -25.57 -1.85 4.82
N HIS A 71 -26.49 -2.48 4.10
CA HIS A 71 -27.86 -2.72 4.54
C HIS A 71 -27.98 -3.81 5.62
N ASP A 72 -26.94 -4.63 5.81
CA ASP A 72 -26.88 -5.72 6.79
C ASP A 72 -26.07 -5.32 8.04
N SER A 73 -25.74 -4.04 8.20
CA SER A 73 -24.88 -3.54 9.28
C SER A 73 -25.45 -3.79 10.68
N LYS A 74 -24.54 -4.07 11.61
CA LYS A 74 -24.83 -4.44 13.02
C LYS A 74 -23.92 -3.70 14.00
N LYS A 75 -23.45 -2.52 13.62
CA LYS A 75 -22.60 -1.69 14.49
C LYS A 75 -23.42 -1.15 15.66
N SER A 76 -22.80 -1.00 16.82
CA SER A 76 -23.48 -0.32 17.93
C SER A 76 -23.66 1.17 17.59
N PRO A 77 -24.68 1.87 18.15
CA PRO A 77 -24.82 3.31 17.98
C PRO A 77 -23.56 4.10 18.37
N ALA A 78 -22.79 3.60 19.35
CA ALA A 78 -21.53 4.20 19.77
C ALA A 78 -20.41 4.05 18.71
N ASP A 79 -20.36 2.92 18.00
CA ASP A 79 -19.37 2.70 16.93
C ASP A 79 -19.74 3.43 15.64
N VAL A 80 -21.04 3.57 15.36
CA VAL A 80 -21.57 4.42 14.30
C VAL A 80 -21.22 5.89 14.56
N GLU A 81 -21.40 6.38 15.79
CA GLU A 81 -21.04 7.76 16.17
C GLU A 81 -19.52 8.00 16.12
N ARG A 82 -18.72 7.07 16.64
CA ARG A 82 -17.26 7.14 16.61
C ARG A 82 -16.75 7.26 15.16
N LEU A 83 -17.16 6.33 14.29
CA LEU A 83 -16.84 6.33 12.87
C LEU A 83 -17.27 7.64 12.19
N TRP A 84 -18.41 8.21 12.57
CA TRP A 84 -18.90 9.47 12.01
C TRP A 84 -18.06 10.69 12.41
N GLU A 85 -17.69 10.83 13.69
CA GLU A 85 -16.78 11.91 14.11
C GLU A 85 -15.39 11.73 13.52
N GLU A 86 -14.87 10.51 13.46
CA GLU A 86 -13.59 10.19 12.84
C GLU A 86 -13.57 10.60 11.35
N VAL A 87 -14.59 10.22 10.57
CA VAL A 87 -14.75 10.60 9.16
C VAL A 87 -14.90 12.13 8.97
N LYS A 88 -15.64 12.81 9.85
CA LYS A 88 -15.74 14.29 9.85
C LYS A 88 -14.41 14.96 10.16
N ILE A 89 -13.62 14.42 11.10
CA ILE A 89 -12.28 14.92 11.42
C ILE A 89 -11.36 14.80 10.20
N LEU A 90 -11.34 13.63 9.54
CA LEU A 90 -10.56 13.40 8.32
C LEU A 90 -10.93 14.38 7.21
N PHE A 91 -12.22 14.52 6.90
CA PHE A 91 -12.71 15.44 5.86
C PHE A 91 -12.29 16.89 6.13
N ARG A 92 -12.44 17.35 7.38
CA ARG A 92 -12.04 18.70 7.82
C ARG A 92 -10.52 18.90 7.80
N GLN A 93 -9.72 17.87 8.10
CA GLN A 93 -8.26 17.91 8.02
C GLN A 93 -7.77 17.92 6.57
N ALA A 94 -8.35 17.09 5.71
CA ALA A 94 -8.04 17.05 4.28
C ALA A 94 -8.35 18.38 3.59
N ALA A 95 -9.52 18.98 3.87
CA ALA A 95 -9.89 20.30 3.35
C ALA A 95 -8.86 21.40 3.70
N ARG A 96 -8.26 21.34 4.90
CA ARG A 96 -7.18 22.26 5.32
C ARG A 96 -5.86 22.00 4.59
N CYS A 97 -5.62 20.77 4.12
CA CYS A 97 -4.43 20.39 3.34
C CYS A 97 -4.47 20.82 1.87
N ARG A 98 -5.53 21.50 1.42
CA ARG A 98 -5.50 22.32 0.19
C ARG A 98 -4.58 23.54 0.31
N SER A 99 -4.17 23.92 1.52
CA SER A 99 -3.11 24.92 1.73
C SER A 99 -1.72 24.27 1.58
N PRO A 100 -0.75 24.91 0.89
CA PRO A 100 0.60 24.35 0.69
C PRO A 100 1.46 24.11 1.96
N ALA A 101 0.91 24.27 3.17
CA ALA A 101 1.62 24.14 4.43
C ALA A 101 1.34 22.83 5.17
N ALA A 102 0.16 22.22 4.98
CA ALA A 102 -0.25 21.03 5.74
C ALA A 102 -0.01 19.73 4.93
N HIS A 103 0.73 18.80 5.53
CA HIS A 103 1.30 17.63 4.83
C HIS A 103 0.73 16.27 5.31
N GLU A 104 -0.12 16.26 6.35
CA GLU A 104 -0.23 15.10 7.24
C GLU A 104 -1.64 14.49 7.34
N ALA A 105 -2.68 15.04 6.68
CA ALA A 105 -4.06 14.51 6.75
C ALA A 105 -4.25 13.07 6.27
N ASN A 106 -3.26 12.51 5.56
CA ASN A 106 -3.29 11.11 5.13
C ASN A 106 -2.85 10.12 6.22
N ILE A 107 -2.12 10.54 7.26
CA ILE A 107 -1.71 9.64 8.36
C ILE A 107 -2.91 9.24 9.23
N PRO A 108 -3.79 10.17 9.68
CA PRO A 108 -4.96 9.82 10.49
C PRO A 108 -5.90 8.81 9.82
N THR A 109 -6.08 8.83 8.49
CA THR A 109 -6.92 7.84 7.79
C THR A 109 -6.38 6.41 7.94
N ILE A 110 -5.07 6.23 7.83
CA ILE A 110 -4.45 4.89 7.98
C ILE A 110 -4.51 4.46 9.46
N GLN A 111 -4.23 5.37 10.39
CA GLN A 111 -4.28 5.11 11.83
C GLN A 111 -5.70 4.71 12.28
N LEU A 112 -6.71 5.47 11.85
CA LEU A 112 -8.14 5.18 12.05
C LEU A 112 -8.50 3.76 11.60
N THR A 113 -8.06 3.40 10.39
CA THR A 113 -8.40 2.10 9.81
C THR A 113 -7.81 0.96 10.64
N LEU A 114 -6.55 1.07 11.06
CA LEU A 114 -5.92 0.04 11.89
C LEU A 114 -6.49 -0.02 13.32
N SER A 115 -7.00 1.08 13.89
CA SER A 115 -7.66 1.05 15.19
C SER A 115 -9.06 0.42 15.12
N GLN A 116 -9.89 0.79 14.13
CA GLN A 116 -11.28 0.31 14.04
C GLN A 116 -11.39 -1.21 13.84
N TYR A 117 -10.48 -1.82 13.08
CA TYR A 117 -10.48 -3.27 12.83
C TYR A 117 -9.57 -4.04 13.78
N ASN A 118 -9.11 -3.39 14.87
CA ASN A 118 -8.11 -3.88 15.83
C ASN A 118 -6.74 -4.24 15.19
N LEU A 119 -6.55 -4.07 13.87
CA LEU A 119 -5.37 -4.55 13.12
C LEU A 119 -4.05 -3.91 13.58
N SER A 120 -4.10 -2.85 14.38
CA SER A 120 -2.97 -2.30 15.15
C SER A 120 -2.31 -3.30 16.12
N HIS A 121 -2.91 -4.46 16.42
CA HIS A 121 -2.23 -5.54 17.15
C HIS A 121 -1.29 -6.39 16.25
N VAL A 122 -1.50 -6.39 14.93
CA VAL A 122 -0.70 -7.15 13.93
C VAL A 122 0.20 -6.24 13.09
N ILE A 123 -0.30 -5.06 12.72
CA ILE A 123 0.27 -4.22 11.67
C ILE A 123 0.72 -2.88 12.24
N GLY A 124 1.98 -2.53 11.95
CA GLY A 124 2.53 -1.22 12.23
C GLY A 124 2.44 -0.31 11.01
N ILE A 125 1.83 0.86 11.18
CA ILE A 125 2.20 2.02 10.35
C ILE A 125 3.53 2.50 10.88
N LYS A 126 4.54 2.62 10.01
CA LYS A 126 5.83 3.19 10.38
C LYS A 126 6.13 4.41 9.54
N THR A 127 6.40 5.50 10.25
CA THR A 127 6.70 6.81 9.67
C THR A 127 8.18 7.10 9.98
N LYS A 128 9.00 7.21 8.93
CA LYS A 128 10.35 7.77 9.04
C LYS A 128 10.64 8.56 7.79
N ARG A 129 10.93 9.86 7.95
CA ARG A 129 11.37 10.78 6.87
C ARG A 129 12.75 10.40 6.27
N PHE A 130 13.23 9.17 6.50
CA PHE A 130 14.62 8.71 6.35
C PHE A 130 14.81 7.25 5.91
N CYS A 131 13.76 6.51 5.53
CA CYS A 131 13.90 5.13 5.03
C CYS A 131 14.53 5.09 3.62
N GLN A 132 15.87 5.03 3.53
CA GLN A 132 16.62 4.99 2.26
C GLN A 132 16.94 3.56 1.83
N ILE A 133 17.07 3.38 0.52
CA ILE A 133 17.57 2.13 -0.07
C ILE A 133 19.05 1.98 0.30
N SER A 134 19.42 0.83 0.86
CA SER A 134 20.75 0.54 1.38
C SER A 134 20.98 -0.99 1.41
N PRO A 135 22.14 -1.50 0.94
CA PRO A 135 23.26 -0.78 0.32
C PRO A 135 22.92 -0.19 -1.06
N GLN A 136 23.74 0.75 -1.55
CA GLN A 136 23.53 1.41 -2.86
C GLN A 136 23.52 0.43 -4.05
N THR A 137 24.11 -0.76 -3.91
CA THR A 137 24.06 -1.83 -4.93
C THR A 137 22.65 -2.37 -5.19
N LEU A 138 21.67 -2.07 -4.33
CA LEU A 138 20.25 -2.37 -4.55
C LEU A 138 19.55 -1.36 -5.46
N LEU A 139 20.11 -0.16 -5.67
CA LEU A 139 19.53 0.84 -6.56
C LEU A 139 19.63 0.39 -8.03
N PRO A 140 18.60 0.68 -8.85
CA PRO A 140 18.75 0.74 -10.30
C PRO A 140 19.80 1.79 -10.68
N THR A 141 20.47 1.57 -11.81
CA THR A 141 21.40 2.55 -12.42
C THR A 141 20.73 3.25 -13.59
N ASN A 142 21.27 4.40 -14.01
CA ASN A 142 20.93 5.00 -15.29
C ASN A 142 21.78 4.42 -16.43
N ASP A 143 21.55 4.89 -17.66
CA ASP A 143 22.27 4.46 -18.88
C ASP A 143 23.81 4.64 -18.80
N ALA A 144 24.28 5.54 -17.93
CA ALA A 144 25.71 5.77 -17.65
C ALA A 144 26.25 4.92 -16.48
N GLY A 145 25.48 3.95 -15.98
CA GLY A 145 25.85 3.08 -14.86
C GLY A 145 25.78 3.74 -13.47
N ILE A 146 25.28 4.97 -13.36
CA ILE A 146 25.26 5.74 -12.11
C ILE A 146 24.00 5.36 -11.29
N PRO A 147 24.12 4.99 -10.00
CA PRO A 147 22.97 4.68 -9.14
C PRO A 147 21.98 5.84 -9.00
N VAL A 148 20.70 5.57 -9.19
CA VAL A 148 19.65 6.60 -9.22
C VAL A 148 19.40 7.17 -7.82
N GLN A 149 19.61 8.47 -7.65
CA GLN A 149 19.41 9.18 -6.38
C GLN A 149 17.92 9.47 -6.12
N VAL A 150 17.19 8.48 -5.60
CA VAL A 150 15.78 8.60 -5.20
C VAL A 150 15.58 9.16 -3.80
N LYS A 151 14.38 9.75 -3.60
CA LYS A 151 13.85 10.06 -2.26
C LYS A 151 13.24 8.79 -1.64
N LYS A 152 13.09 8.83 -0.31
CA LYS A 152 12.62 7.72 0.54
C LYS A 152 11.14 7.43 0.30
N ILE A 153 10.73 6.17 0.48
CA ILE A 153 9.31 5.83 0.70
C ILE A 153 8.80 6.58 1.94
N ASN A 154 7.58 7.12 1.89
CA ASN A 154 7.08 7.99 2.97
C ASN A 154 6.54 7.20 4.17
N TYR A 155 5.75 6.16 3.90
CA TYR A 155 5.17 5.28 4.91
C TYR A 155 5.20 3.83 4.42
N VAL A 156 5.14 2.89 5.37
CA VAL A 156 4.94 1.47 5.09
C VAL A 156 3.94 0.88 6.09
N LEU A 157 3.20 -0.13 5.63
CA LEU A 157 2.54 -1.10 6.50
C LEU A 157 3.45 -2.30 6.65
N THR A 158 3.82 -2.61 7.89
CA THR A 158 4.63 -3.78 8.24
C THR A 158 3.86 -4.72 9.15
N LEU A 159 4.24 -6.00 9.23
CA LEU A 159 4.02 -6.71 10.50
C LEU A 159 4.74 -5.96 11.62
N LYS A 160 4.21 -6.01 12.84
CA LYS A 160 4.93 -5.47 13.99
C LYS A 160 6.13 -6.37 14.34
N SER A 161 7.07 -5.81 15.09
CA SER A 161 8.30 -6.48 15.51
C SER A 161 8.13 -7.41 16.71
N ASP A 162 6.98 -7.34 17.37
CA ASP A 162 6.50 -8.20 18.47
C ASP A 162 5.53 -9.29 17.96
N ASP A 163 5.67 -9.69 16.69
CA ASP A 163 4.89 -10.76 16.05
C ASP A 163 5.84 -11.93 15.72
N ASP A 164 5.59 -13.11 16.31
CA ASP A 164 6.41 -14.33 16.19
C ASP A 164 6.77 -14.68 14.74
N ARG A 165 5.94 -14.27 13.77
CA ARG A 165 6.16 -14.52 12.33
C ARG A 165 7.24 -13.63 11.74
N ALA A 166 7.42 -12.41 12.26
CA ALA A 166 8.51 -11.51 11.88
C ALA A 166 9.83 -11.92 12.55
N GLU A 167 9.79 -12.48 13.76
CA GLU A 167 10.96 -13.04 14.44
C GLU A 167 11.40 -14.35 13.76
N SER A 168 10.50 -15.32 13.56
CA SER A 168 10.77 -16.57 12.83
C SER A 168 11.07 -16.38 11.32
N ALA A 169 10.85 -15.17 10.79
CA ALA A 169 11.35 -14.77 9.46
C ALA A 169 12.83 -14.39 9.47
N PHE A 170 13.29 -13.85 10.60
CA PHE A 170 14.62 -13.28 10.79
C PHE A 170 15.61 -14.32 11.34
N GLU A 171 15.17 -15.20 12.23
CA GLU A 171 15.97 -16.29 12.82
C GLU A 171 16.52 -17.28 11.78
N LYS A 172 15.82 -17.47 10.66
CA LYS A 172 16.19 -18.45 9.62
C LYS A 172 17.18 -17.91 8.59
N MET A 173 17.59 -16.65 8.70
CA MET A 173 18.66 -16.11 7.87
C MET A 173 20.00 -16.67 8.34
N GLU A 174 20.90 -16.98 7.40
CA GLU A 174 22.20 -17.60 7.71
C GLU A 174 23.09 -16.75 8.65
N ASN A 175 22.90 -15.43 8.68
CA ASN A 175 23.59 -14.51 9.60
C ASN A 175 22.68 -13.34 10.06
N PRO A 176 21.73 -13.56 10.99
CA PRO A 176 20.69 -12.57 11.29
C PRO A 176 21.22 -11.23 11.80
N ALA A 177 22.36 -11.21 12.49
CA ALA A 177 22.94 -9.96 13.02
C ALA A 177 23.23 -8.91 11.93
N GLU A 178 23.70 -9.39 10.77
CA GLU A 178 24.14 -8.59 9.62
C GLU A 178 23.08 -8.50 8.51
N CYS A 179 22.14 -9.46 8.47
CA CYS A 179 21.07 -9.50 7.47
C CYS A 179 20.00 -8.38 7.63
N SER A 180 19.21 -8.25 6.57
CA SER A 180 18.00 -7.41 6.50
C SER A 180 16.95 -8.12 5.64
N LEU A 181 15.69 -8.07 6.09
CA LEU A 181 14.52 -8.55 5.35
C LEU A 181 14.14 -7.63 4.17
N ASN A 182 14.63 -6.38 4.17
CA ASN A 182 14.18 -5.34 3.25
C ASN A 182 15.37 -4.63 2.59
N GLN A 183 15.06 -3.81 1.58
CA GLN A 183 16.03 -3.03 0.80
C GLN A 183 16.68 -1.85 1.57
N THR A 184 16.68 -1.89 2.90
CA THR A 184 17.11 -0.80 3.77
C THR A 184 17.86 -1.33 5.00
N THR A 185 18.75 -0.50 5.53
CA THR A 185 19.53 -0.74 6.77
C THR A 185 19.03 0.10 7.95
N ASP A 186 17.91 0.82 7.81
CA ASP A 186 17.29 1.51 8.95
C ASP A 186 16.87 0.50 10.04
N ASP A 187 17.32 0.66 11.28
CA ASP A 187 17.15 -0.34 12.34
C ASP A 187 15.70 -0.76 12.60
N PHE A 188 14.73 0.12 12.37
CA PHE A 188 13.32 -0.25 12.53
C PHE A 188 12.84 -1.13 11.37
N HIS A 189 13.22 -0.76 10.15
CA HIS A 189 12.70 -1.38 8.93
C HIS A 189 13.51 -2.59 8.46
N ARG A 190 14.79 -2.73 8.85
CA ARG A 190 15.62 -3.88 8.45
C ARG A 190 15.15 -5.23 9.00
N ARG A 191 14.36 -5.22 10.09
CA ARG A 191 13.77 -6.42 10.73
C ARG A 191 12.24 -6.52 10.64
N SER A 192 11.55 -5.48 10.16
CA SER A 192 10.08 -5.49 10.07
C SER A 192 9.63 -5.93 8.68
N LEU A 193 8.83 -6.98 8.54
CA LEU A 193 8.35 -7.44 7.22
C LEU A 193 7.45 -6.37 6.58
N ILE A 194 7.95 -5.68 5.54
CA ILE A 194 7.21 -4.64 4.80
C ILE A 194 6.24 -5.33 3.83
N ALA A 195 4.95 -5.03 3.97
CA ALA A 195 3.89 -5.69 3.20
C ALA A 195 3.11 -4.74 2.27
N VAL A 196 3.05 -3.44 2.57
CA VAL A 196 2.52 -2.40 1.66
C VAL A 196 3.40 -1.16 1.74
N ASN A 197 3.80 -0.63 0.58
CA ASN A 197 4.56 0.63 0.46
C ASN A 197 3.59 1.80 0.22
N ILE A 198 3.83 2.98 0.77
CA ILE A 198 2.96 4.16 0.57
C ILE A 198 3.80 5.40 0.28
N GLU A 199 3.60 5.99 -0.90
CA GLU A 199 4.26 7.21 -1.33
C GLU A 199 3.30 8.39 -1.42
N VAL A 200 3.66 9.54 -0.85
CA VAL A 200 2.76 10.70 -0.76
C VAL A 200 3.39 11.92 -1.42
N LYS A 201 2.62 12.57 -2.30
CA LYS A 201 3.05 13.71 -3.11
C LYS A 201 2.02 14.82 -3.11
N ARG A 202 2.50 16.06 -3.23
CA ARG A 202 1.70 17.14 -3.79
C ARG A 202 1.59 16.93 -5.30
N GLU A 203 0.71 17.67 -5.95
CA GLU A 203 0.52 17.70 -7.41
C GLU A 203 1.77 18.17 -8.20
N HIS A 204 2.86 18.54 -7.52
CA HIS A 204 4.13 18.95 -8.14
C HIS A 204 5.31 18.23 -7.48
N GLY A 205 6.14 17.54 -8.27
CA GLY A 205 7.35 16.86 -7.81
C GLY A 205 7.85 15.81 -8.82
N ILE A 206 8.84 15.01 -8.40
CA ILE A 206 9.15 13.75 -9.07
C ILE A 206 7.94 12.83 -8.90
N ASP A 207 7.50 12.25 -10.01
CA ASP A 207 6.41 11.27 -10.11
C ASP A 207 6.49 10.20 -8.97
N PRO A 208 5.42 10.01 -8.17
CA PRO A 208 5.42 9.00 -7.12
C PRO A 208 5.64 7.58 -7.65
N LEU A 209 5.26 7.29 -8.90
CA LEU A 209 5.40 5.98 -9.54
C LEU A 209 6.86 5.64 -9.85
N VAL A 210 7.69 6.65 -10.15
CA VAL A 210 9.15 6.48 -10.24
C VAL A 210 9.73 6.03 -8.90
N GLN A 211 9.29 6.66 -7.80
CA GLN A 211 9.82 6.38 -6.47
C GLN A 211 9.31 5.05 -5.91
N LEU A 212 8.02 4.75 -6.10
CA LEU A 212 7.43 3.45 -5.77
C LEU A 212 8.06 2.31 -6.60
N GLY A 213 8.28 2.53 -7.89
CA GLY A 213 8.90 1.54 -8.79
C GLY A 213 10.34 1.23 -8.43
N ILE A 214 11.16 2.26 -8.15
CA ILE A 214 12.55 2.09 -7.73
C ILE A 214 12.63 1.44 -6.33
N TRP A 215 11.71 1.78 -5.42
CA TRP A 215 11.62 1.13 -4.11
C TRP A 215 11.28 -0.37 -4.22
N SER A 216 10.27 -0.72 -5.04
CA SER A 216 9.93 -2.11 -5.33
C SER A 216 11.06 -2.86 -6.05
N ALA A 217 11.76 -2.23 -6.99
CA ALA A 217 12.89 -2.82 -7.70
C ALA A 217 14.02 -3.24 -6.76
N ALA A 218 14.40 -2.35 -5.84
CA ALA A 218 15.38 -2.65 -4.80
C ALA A 218 14.88 -3.75 -3.83
N GLY A 219 13.57 -3.81 -3.58
CA GLY A 219 12.91 -4.87 -2.80
C GLY A 219 13.04 -6.26 -3.46
N PHE A 220 12.65 -6.39 -4.73
CA PHE A 220 12.80 -7.64 -5.49
C PHE A 220 14.27 -8.07 -5.60
N LYS A 221 15.19 -7.13 -5.88
CA LYS A 221 16.63 -7.41 -5.91
C LYS A 221 17.14 -7.91 -4.55
N LYS A 222 16.65 -7.36 -3.44
CA LYS A 222 17.01 -7.81 -2.10
C LYS A 222 16.42 -9.19 -1.75
N ARG A 223 15.20 -9.50 -2.19
CA ARG A 223 14.60 -10.85 -2.07
C ARG A 223 15.45 -11.90 -2.80
N LYS A 224 15.78 -11.67 -4.07
CA LYS A 224 16.64 -12.58 -4.86
C LYS A 224 18.05 -12.75 -4.25
N LEU A 225 18.61 -11.70 -3.63
CA LEU A 225 19.86 -11.77 -2.86
C LEU A 225 19.73 -12.46 -1.48
N ASN A 226 18.50 -12.70 -1.00
CA ASN A 226 18.20 -13.47 0.21
C ASN A 226 17.77 -14.93 -0.10
N GLY A 227 17.90 -15.40 -1.36
CA GLY A 227 17.49 -16.76 -1.76
C GLY A 227 15.98 -16.94 -1.98
N ASP A 228 15.19 -15.86 -2.02
CA ASP A 228 13.75 -15.92 -2.31
C ASP A 228 13.50 -16.16 -3.81
N ASP A 229 13.50 -17.43 -4.19
CA ASP A 229 13.16 -17.95 -5.52
C ASP A 229 11.67 -17.78 -5.90
N ASP A 230 10.79 -17.27 -5.02
CA ASP A 230 9.38 -16.99 -5.33
C ASP A 230 9.24 -15.66 -6.09
N GLU A 231 9.97 -15.54 -7.21
CA GLU A 231 10.15 -14.33 -8.04
C GLU A 231 8.83 -13.67 -8.46
N ALA A 232 7.75 -14.45 -8.44
CA ALA A 232 6.41 -14.04 -8.81
C ALA A 232 5.62 -13.32 -7.69
N PHE A 233 6.12 -13.17 -6.44
CA PHE A 233 5.27 -12.63 -5.36
C PHE A 233 5.08 -11.09 -5.41
N PRO A 234 3.89 -10.59 -5.78
CA PRO A 234 3.64 -9.15 -5.93
C PRO A 234 3.81 -8.34 -4.64
N MET A 235 4.25 -7.08 -4.78
CA MET A 235 4.28 -6.08 -3.71
C MET A 235 3.20 -5.01 -3.94
N PRO A 236 2.18 -4.90 -3.07
CA PRO A 236 1.25 -3.79 -3.08
C PRO A 236 1.95 -2.46 -2.78
N GLY A 237 1.54 -1.41 -3.50
CA GLY A 237 2.02 -0.05 -3.31
C GLY A 237 0.90 0.95 -3.47
N LEU A 238 0.83 1.95 -2.59
CA LEU A 238 -0.12 3.05 -2.69
C LEU A 238 0.60 4.33 -3.09
N THR A 239 -0.03 5.12 -3.95
CA THR A 239 0.32 6.52 -4.16
C THR A 239 -0.81 7.42 -3.71
N VAL A 240 -0.47 8.49 -2.99
CA VAL A 240 -1.43 9.53 -2.61
C VAL A 240 -0.98 10.86 -3.18
N VAL A 241 -1.75 11.40 -4.12
CA VAL A 241 -1.45 12.67 -4.81
C VAL A 241 -2.55 13.67 -4.50
N GLY A 242 -2.21 14.69 -3.70
CA GLY A 242 -3.19 15.63 -3.17
C GLY A 242 -4.26 14.90 -2.35
N HIS A 243 -5.46 14.76 -2.90
CA HIS A 243 -6.59 14.04 -2.30
C HIS A 243 -6.78 12.60 -2.80
N VAL A 244 -6.20 12.22 -3.95
CA VAL A 244 -6.50 10.96 -4.64
C VAL A 244 -5.62 9.83 -4.10
N TRP A 245 -6.22 8.69 -3.78
CA TRP A 245 -5.52 7.46 -3.39
C TRP A 245 -5.62 6.42 -4.48
N GLU A 246 -4.48 5.87 -4.88
CA GLU A 246 -4.37 4.87 -5.94
C GLU A 246 -3.53 3.69 -5.45
N LEU A 247 -4.01 2.48 -5.73
CA LEU A 247 -3.30 1.22 -5.55
C LEU A 247 -2.60 0.82 -6.84
N TYR A 248 -1.36 0.37 -6.69
CA TYR A 248 -0.54 -0.25 -7.72
C TYR A 248 -0.02 -1.59 -7.20
N ILE A 249 0.21 -2.54 -8.12
CA ILE A 249 0.79 -3.83 -7.81
C ILE A 249 2.12 -3.94 -8.55
N ALA A 250 3.23 -3.99 -7.80
CA ALA A 250 4.55 -4.22 -8.35
C ALA A 250 4.84 -5.71 -8.48
N PHE A 251 5.45 -6.15 -9.58
CA PHE A 251 5.86 -7.53 -9.82
C PHE A 251 7.06 -7.60 -10.78
N MET A 252 7.80 -8.72 -10.77
CA MET A 252 8.79 -9.04 -11.79
C MET A 252 8.09 -9.69 -12.99
N ASN A 253 8.37 -9.23 -14.21
CA ASN A 253 7.91 -9.89 -15.44
C ASN A 253 8.89 -11.00 -15.88
N GLU A 254 8.51 -11.74 -16.93
CA GLU A 254 9.31 -12.82 -17.55
C GLU A 254 10.69 -12.40 -18.11
N LYS A 255 11.03 -11.11 -18.03
CA LYS A 255 12.29 -10.52 -18.51
C LYS A 255 13.12 -9.89 -17.37
N GLU A 256 12.83 -10.26 -16.12
CA GLU A 256 13.39 -9.67 -14.90
C GLU A 256 13.17 -8.13 -14.78
N GLN A 257 12.19 -7.58 -15.48
CA GLN A 257 11.84 -6.15 -15.40
C GLN A 257 10.74 -5.91 -14.36
N VAL A 258 10.85 -4.80 -13.65
CA VAL A 258 9.90 -4.42 -12.61
C VAL A 258 8.71 -3.72 -13.26
N ALA A 259 7.54 -4.35 -13.19
CA ALA A 259 6.30 -3.83 -13.70
C ALA A 259 5.41 -3.33 -12.56
N LEU A 260 4.84 -2.14 -12.72
CA LEU A 260 3.80 -1.56 -11.87
C LEU A 260 2.46 -1.58 -12.62
N LEU A 261 1.51 -2.32 -12.07
CA LEU A 261 0.15 -2.47 -12.58
C LEU A 261 -0.82 -1.54 -11.83
N GLY A 262 -1.44 -0.60 -12.53
CA GLY A 262 -2.34 0.41 -12.00
C GLY A 262 -2.41 1.66 -12.89
N PRO A 263 -3.07 2.74 -12.45
CA PRO A 263 -3.73 2.89 -11.16
C PRO A 263 -4.98 2.03 -11.01
N PHE A 264 -5.22 1.56 -9.79
CA PHE A 264 -6.55 1.23 -9.30
C PHE A 264 -6.97 2.31 -8.32
N HIS A 265 -8.01 3.08 -8.62
CA HIS A 265 -8.51 4.12 -7.70
C HIS A 265 -9.17 3.48 -6.47
N ILE A 266 -8.74 3.84 -5.26
CA ILE A 266 -9.24 3.27 -3.99
C ILE A 266 -9.94 4.31 -3.09
N GLY A 267 -10.23 5.49 -3.64
CA GLY A 267 -10.96 6.58 -2.97
C GLY A 267 -10.20 7.90 -2.90
N CYS A 268 -10.80 8.89 -2.23
CA CYS A 268 -10.28 10.25 -2.14
C CYS A 268 -10.63 10.95 -0.82
N THR A 269 -9.78 11.85 -0.34
CA THR A 269 -10.01 12.56 0.94
C THR A 269 -10.83 13.85 0.83
N ASP A 270 -11.33 14.18 -0.36
CA ASP A 270 -12.15 15.37 -0.62
C ASP A 270 -13.66 15.11 -0.68
N THR A 271 -14.10 13.87 -0.44
CA THR A 271 -15.51 13.53 -0.25
C THR A 271 -15.69 12.54 0.91
N TYR A 272 -16.84 12.57 1.59
CA TYR A 272 -17.13 11.58 2.63
C TYR A 272 -17.13 10.14 2.08
N PHE A 273 -17.70 9.91 0.90
CA PHE A 273 -17.70 8.58 0.26
C PHE A 273 -16.28 8.09 -0.02
N GLY A 274 -15.42 8.94 -0.60
CA GLY A 274 -14.02 8.61 -0.87
C GLY A 274 -13.24 8.26 0.41
N ILE A 275 -13.54 8.89 1.54
CA ILE A 275 -12.94 8.54 2.83
C ILE A 275 -13.38 7.13 3.29
N PHE A 276 -14.66 6.77 3.13
CA PHE A 276 -15.12 5.39 3.39
C PHE A 276 -14.47 4.37 2.43
N GLN A 277 -14.28 4.72 1.16
CA GLN A 277 -13.55 3.86 0.20
C GLN A 277 -12.10 3.63 0.64
N ILE A 278 -11.38 4.68 1.09
CA ILE A 278 -10.02 4.55 1.59
C ILE A 278 -9.98 3.67 2.85
N ILE A 279 -10.89 3.88 3.82
CA ILE A 279 -10.96 3.07 5.04
C ILE A 279 -11.21 1.60 4.69
N ALA A 280 -12.21 1.30 3.86
CA ALA A 280 -12.52 -0.08 3.46
C ALA A 280 -11.36 -0.75 2.70
N SER A 281 -10.68 -0.01 1.83
CA SER A 281 -9.53 -0.50 1.06
C SER A 281 -8.31 -0.75 1.93
N LEU A 282 -7.99 0.17 2.85
CA LEU A 282 -6.92 0.00 3.82
C LEU A 282 -7.23 -1.15 4.80
N THR A 283 -8.50 -1.38 5.16
CA THR A 283 -8.93 -2.55 5.93
C THR A 283 -8.70 -3.83 5.15
N ALA A 284 -9.14 -3.91 3.89
CA ALA A 284 -8.98 -5.11 3.08
C ALA A 284 -7.49 -5.42 2.80
N LEU A 285 -6.65 -4.39 2.58
CA LEU A 285 -5.20 -4.53 2.52
C LEU A 285 -4.61 -5.05 3.85
N ALA A 286 -5.02 -4.51 4.99
CA ALA A 286 -4.50 -4.91 6.29
C ALA A 286 -5.02 -6.30 6.74
N GLU A 287 -6.27 -6.66 6.43
CA GLU A 287 -6.79 -8.02 6.53
C GLU A 287 -5.91 -8.98 5.71
N TRP A 288 -5.58 -8.62 4.46
CA TRP A 288 -4.76 -9.42 3.57
C TRP A 288 -3.34 -9.62 4.11
N VAL A 289 -2.67 -8.56 4.58
CA VAL A 289 -1.34 -8.66 5.22
C VAL A 289 -1.38 -9.64 6.40
N SER A 290 -2.39 -9.50 7.28
CA SER A 290 -2.54 -10.38 8.44
C SER A 290 -2.75 -11.86 8.04
N LYS A 291 -3.70 -12.11 7.12
CA LYS A 291 -4.09 -13.46 6.64
C LYS A 291 -3.01 -14.14 5.79
N ARG A 292 -2.35 -13.40 4.90
CA ARG A 292 -1.33 -13.93 3.98
C ARG A 292 -0.12 -14.47 4.74
N LEU A 293 0.24 -13.79 5.83
CA LEU A 293 1.40 -14.13 6.66
C LEU A 293 1.04 -15.12 7.79
N SER A 294 -0.24 -15.33 8.14
CA SER A 294 -0.66 -16.39 9.08
C SER A 294 -0.87 -17.77 8.44
N GLY A 295 -0.80 -17.88 7.11
CA GLY A 295 -1.05 -19.14 6.39
C GLY A 295 0.22 -19.96 6.12
N VAL A 296 0.05 -21.25 5.84
CA VAL A 296 1.12 -22.21 5.44
C VAL A 296 1.75 -21.89 4.06
N GLY A 297 1.33 -20.80 3.41
CA GLY A 297 2.06 -20.16 2.32
C GLY A 297 3.14 -19.17 2.79
N GLY A 298 2.91 -18.47 3.91
CA GLY A 298 3.89 -17.56 4.53
C GLY A 298 5.12 -18.28 5.08
N THR A 299 5.02 -19.59 5.36
CA THR A 299 6.20 -20.40 5.66
C THR A 299 7.06 -20.67 4.42
N ARG A 300 6.54 -20.65 3.18
CA ARG A 300 7.39 -20.79 1.97
C ARG A 300 8.28 -19.58 1.72
N TYR A 301 7.76 -18.38 2.01
CA TYR A 301 8.52 -17.12 2.04
C TYR A 301 9.71 -17.17 3.03
N LEU A 302 9.74 -18.17 3.94
CA LEU A 302 10.61 -18.28 5.11
C LEU A 302 11.08 -19.73 5.37
N ALA A 303 11.32 -20.54 4.33
CA ALA A 303 11.75 -21.95 4.50
C ALA A 303 12.64 -22.51 3.37
N LYS A 304 13.34 -21.64 2.63
CA LYS A 304 14.38 -22.03 1.65
C LYS A 304 15.55 -21.04 1.61
N THR A 305 16.31 -21.03 2.69
CA THR A 305 17.78 -20.88 2.69
C THR A 305 18.30 -21.92 3.66
#